data_AF-A0A957LTD2-F1
#
_entry.id   AF-A0A957LTD2-F1
#
_cell.length_a   1.000
_cell.length_b   1.000
_cell.length_c   1.000
_cell.angle_alpha   90.00
_cell.angle_beta   90.00
_cell.angle_gamma   90.00
#
_symmetry.space_group_name_H-M   'P 1'
#
loop_
_entity.id
_entity.type
_entity.pdbx_description
1 polymer ?
#
loop_
_entity_poly.entity_id
_entity_poly.type
_entity_poly.pdbx_seq_one_letter_code
_entity_poly.pdbx_strand_id
1 'polypeptide(L)'
;AVAWRDGAPVVTVPDLICVLDAVSGEAIGTETLRYGQRVAVIALPAPPVLMTPKGLEHVGPRAFGYDIEFRSVFAAPATEQA
;
A
#
# COMPACT_ATOMS: atom_id res chain seq x y z
N ALA A 1 -2.20 4.94 -4.57
CA ALA A 1 -0.84 5.11 -4.02
C ALA A 1 -0.05 3.82 -4.21
N VAL A 2 1.26 3.92 -4.39
CA VAL A 2 2.19 2.78 -4.54
C VAL A 2 3.41 3.04 -3.67
N ALA A 3 3.80 2.06 -2.86
CA ALA A 3 5.08 2.05 -2.17
C ALA A 3 6.11 1.31 -3.02
N TRP A 4 7.24 1.96 -3.29
CA TRP A 4 8.35 1.40 -4.03
C TRP A 4 9.54 1.15 -3.10
N ARG A 5 10.20 0.02 -3.27
CA ARG A 5 11.46 -0.31 -2.60
C ARG A 5 12.42 -0.86 -3.64
N ASP A 6 13.58 -0.23 -3.78
CA ASP A 6 14.63 -0.65 -4.72
C ASP A 6 14.11 -0.82 -6.17
N GLY A 7 13.18 0.03 -6.58
CA GLY A 7 12.56 0.00 -7.91
C GLY A 7 11.41 -1.01 -8.08
N ALA A 8 11.10 -1.82 -7.06
CA ALA A 8 9.99 -2.76 -7.09
C ALA A 8 8.78 -2.26 -6.28
N PRO A 9 7.54 -2.44 -6.78
CA PRO A 9 6.34 -2.12 -6.01
C PRO A 9 6.17 -3.16 -4.89
N VAL A 10 6.09 -2.70 -3.65
CA VAL A 10 5.96 -3.58 -2.47
C VAL A 10 4.58 -3.53 -1.84
N VAL A 11 3.85 -2.43 -1.99
CA VAL A 11 2.46 -2.27 -1.55
C VAL A 11 1.74 -1.38 -2.55
N THR A 12 0.50 -1.73 -2.89
CA THR A 12 -0.36 -0.93 -3.75
C THR A 12 -1.75 -0.82 -3.15
N VAL A 13 -2.45 0.27 -3.45
CA VAL A 13 -3.90 0.36 -3.19
C VAL A 13 -4.65 -0.83 -3.81
N PRO A 14 -5.75 -1.31 -3.21
CA PRO A 14 -6.43 -0.78 -2.03
C PRO A 14 -5.81 -1.10 -0.66
N ASP A 15 -4.70 -1.85 -0.57
CA ASP A 15 -4.01 -1.96 0.72
C ASP A 15 -3.52 -0.57 1.15
N LEU A 16 -3.80 -0.22 2.41
CA LEU A 16 -3.54 1.11 2.92
C LEU A 16 -2.06 1.22 3.30
N ILE A 17 -1.41 2.28 2.85
CA ILE A 17 -0.03 2.60 3.20
C ILE A 17 -0.07 3.76 4.19
N CYS A 18 0.39 3.54 5.42
CA CYS A 18 0.44 4.56 6.46
C CYS A 18 1.88 4.93 6.80
N VAL A 19 2.11 6.22 7.00
CA VAL A 19 3.36 6.76 7.56
C VAL A 19 3.10 7.12 9.01
N LEU A 20 3.89 6.59 9.92
CA LEU A 20 3.79 6.86 11.35
C LEU A 20 5.08 7.52 11.85
N ASP A 21 4.97 8.38 12.85
CA ASP A 21 6.14 8.81 13.63
C ASP A 21 6.75 7.58 14.33
N ALA A 22 8.05 7.38 14.18
CA ALA A 22 8.72 6.18 14.66
C ALA A 22 8.83 6.08 16.20
N VAL A 23 8.56 7.18 16.92
CA VAL A 23 8.67 7.23 18.39
C VAL A 23 7.28 7.24 19.02
N SER A 24 6.38 8.12 18.59
CA SER A 24 5.03 8.23 19.16
C SER A 24 4.04 7.23 18.57
N GLY A 25 4.27 6.75 17.34
CA GLY A 25 3.33 5.91 16.60
C GLY A 25 2.14 6.67 16.00
N GLU A 26 2.10 8.00 16.12
CA GLU A 26 1.04 8.81 15.54
C GLU A 26 1.12 8.83 14.00
N ALA A 27 -0.04 8.87 13.34
CA ALA A 27 -0.10 8.97 11.89
C ALA A 27 0.37 10.34 11.40
N ILE A 28 1.23 10.34 10.39
CA ILE A 28 1.68 11.55 9.69
C ILE A 28 0.89 11.65 8.38
N GLY A 29 0.14 12.74 8.23
CA GLY A 29 -0.58 13.04 7.00
C GLY A 29 0.37 13.41 5.86
N THR A 30 -0.06 13.18 4.62
CA THR A 30 0.77 13.47 3.43
C THR A 30 1.17 14.94 3.30
N GLU A 31 0.29 15.85 3.73
CA GLU A 31 0.49 17.30 3.78
C GLU A 31 1.41 17.73 4.93
N THR A 32 1.59 16.86 5.93
CA THR A 32 2.44 17.11 7.08
C THR A 32 3.81 16.40 7.04
N LEU A 33 4.07 15.60 6.02
CA LEU A 33 5.33 14.89 5.84
C LEU A 33 6.47 15.84 5.42
N ARG A 34 7.66 15.70 6.03
CA ARG A 34 8.83 16.54 5.75
C ARG A 34 10.15 15.88 6.13
N TYR A 35 11.21 16.36 5.50
CA TYR A 35 12.56 15.82 5.68
C TYR A 35 13.02 15.90 7.14
N GLY A 36 13.79 14.90 7.57
CA GLY A 36 14.32 14.80 8.93
C GLY A 36 13.40 14.09 9.92
N GLN A 37 12.14 13.83 9.56
CA GLN A 37 11.25 13.01 10.38
C GLN A 37 11.72 11.55 10.38
N ARG A 38 11.78 10.94 11.57
CA ARG A 38 11.99 9.51 11.72
C ARG A 38 10.65 8.82 11.63
N VAL A 39 10.44 8.03 10.58
CA VAL A 39 9.14 7.42 10.30
C VAL A 39 9.21 5.91 10.21
N ALA A 40 8.09 5.27 10.53
CA ALA A 40 7.81 3.88 10.19
C ALA A 40 6.74 3.85 9.09
N VAL A 41 6.91 3.02 8.07
CA VAL A 41 5.91 2.81 7.02
C VAL A 41 5.29 1.45 7.22
N ILE A 42 3.97 1.40 7.34
CA ILE A 42 3.21 0.16 7.54
C ILE A 42 2.15 -0.02 6.46
N ALA A 43 1.80 -1.27 6.18
CA ALA A 43 0.64 -1.62 5.39
C ALA A 43 -0.51 -2.04 6.31
N LEU A 44 -1.75 -1.80 5.90
CA LEU A 44 -2.97 -2.33 6.52
C LEU A 44 -3.86 -2.96 5.44
N PRO A 45 -4.55 -4.07 5.74
CA PRO A 45 -5.32 -4.81 4.74
C PRO A 45 -6.49 -3.99 4.23
N ALA A 46 -6.73 -4.06 2.92
CA ALA A 46 -7.92 -3.50 2.32
C ALA A 46 -9.20 -4.13 2.89
N PRO A 47 -10.28 -3.35 3.09
CA PRO A 47 -11.61 -3.91 3.33
C PRO A 47 -12.04 -4.84 2.18
N PRO A 48 -12.71 -5.99 2.46
CA PRO A 48 -13.08 -6.97 1.43
C PRO A 48 -13.87 -6.41 0.24
N VAL A 49 -14.72 -5.40 0.47
CA VAL A 49 -15.50 -4.73 -0.58
C VAL A 49 -14.62 -4.10 -1.66
N LEU A 50 -13.45 -3.57 -1.29
CA LEU A 50 -12.51 -2.93 -2.21
C LEU A 50 -11.68 -3.94 -3.02
N MET A 51 -11.61 -5.19 -2.55
CA MET A 51 -10.90 -6.29 -3.23
C MET A 51 -11.79 -7.05 -4.23
N THR A 52 -13.07 -6.67 -4.37
CA THR A 52 -13.94 -7.20 -5.44
C THR A 52 -13.47 -6.69 -6.81
N PRO A 53 -13.81 -7.37 -7.93
CA PRO A 53 -13.44 -6.90 -9.26
C PRO A 53 -13.89 -5.45 -9.54
N LYS A 54 -15.12 -5.11 -9.15
CA LYS A 54 -15.66 -3.75 -9.26
C LYS A 54 -14.94 -2.76 -8.33
N GLY A 55 -14.55 -3.19 -7.12
CA GLY A 55 -13.74 -2.38 -6.22
C GLY A 55 -12.40 -2.03 -6.86
N LEU A 56 -11.68 -3.04 -7.33
CA LEU A 56 -10.36 -2.89 -7.96
C LEU A 56 -10.40 -2.05 -9.25
N GLU A 57 -11.50 -2.07 -10.00
CA GLU A 57 -11.71 -1.17 -11.15
C GLU A 57 -11.65 0.31 -10.75
N HIS A 58 -12.12 0.66 -9.55
CA HIS A 58 -12.19 2.04 -9.08
C HIS A 58 -11.03 2.45 -8.17
N VAL A 59 -10.51 1.53 -7.34
CA VAL A 59 -9.50 1.84 -6.32
C VAL A 59 -8.19 1.06 -6.47
N GLY A 60 -8.13 0.14 -7.44
CA GLY A 60 -6.90 -0.59 -7.76
C GLY A 60 -5.83 0.32 -8.39
N PRO A 61 -4.58 -0.16 -8.49
CA PRO A 61 -3.45 0.63 -9.00
C PRO A 61 -3.68 1.13 -10.44
N ARG A 62 -4.32 0.31 -11.29
CA ARG A 62 -4.66 0.68 -12.67
C ARG A 62 -5.66 1.84 -12.77
N ALA A 63 -6.57 1.98 -11.80
CA ALA A 63 -7.49 3.11 -11.74
C ALA A 63 -6.76 4.46 -11.55
N PHE A 64 -5.55 4.42 -10.98
CA PHE A 64 -4.69 5.58 -10.79
C PHE A 64 -3.58 5.69 -11.86
N GLY A 65 -3.67 4.95 -12.96
CA GLY A 65 -2.73 5.02 -14.09
C GLY A 65 -1.43 4.21 -13.91
N TYR A 66 -1.34 3.35 -12.90
CA TYR A 66 -0.20 2.45 -12.73
C TYR A 66 -0.49 1.12 -13.42
N ASP A 67 0.37 0.70 -14.36
CA ASP A 67 0.29 -0.63 -14.97
C ASP A 67 0.89 -1.70 -14.03
N ILE A 68 0.19 -1.92 -12.92
CA ILE A 68 0.54 -2.89 -11.89
C ILE A 68 -0.71 -3.72 -11.61
N GLU A 69 -0.57 -5.03 -11.50
CA GLU A 69 -1.66 -5.89 -11.03
C GLU A 69 -1.76 -5.81 -9.51
N PHE A 70 -2.97 -5.59 -8.98
CA PHE A 70 -3.16 -5.57 -7.53
C PHE A 70 -2.93 -6.96 -6.94
N ARG A 71 -2.00 -7.03 -5.98
CA ARG A 71 -1.82 -8.19 -5.10
C ARG A 71 -1.72 -7.69 -3.68
N SER A 72 -2.62 -8.15 -2.82
CA SER A 72 -2.56 -7.77 -1.40
C SER A 72 -1.30 -8.35 -0.75
N VAL A 73 -0.64 -7.55 0.09
CA VAL A 73 0.52 -8.01 0.89
C VAL A 73 0.11 -8.95 2.02
N PHE A 74 -1.19 -9.03 2.31
CA PHE A 74 -1.77 -9.91 3.32
C PHE A 74 -2.34 -11.20 2.72
N ALA A 75 -2.36 -11.31 1.38
CA ALA A 75 -2.68 -12.58 0.74
C ALA A 75 -1.57 -13.59 1.05
N ALA A 76 -1.95 -14.86 1.27
CA ALA A 76 -0.97 -15.93 1.42
C ALA A 76 0.01 -15.90 0.24
N PRO A 77 1.31 -16.16 0.46
CA PRO A 77 2.25 -16.27 -0.65
C PRO A 77 1.70 -17.32 -1.60
N ALA A 78 1.51 -16.95 -2.88
CA ALA A 78 1.29 -17.91 -3.94
C ALA A 78 2.39 -18.95 -3.79
N THR A 79 2.00 -20.20 -3.54
CA THR A 79 2.92 -21.30 -3.34
C THR A 79 3.93 -21.24 -4.47
N GLU A 80 5.21 -21.12 -4.11
CA GLU A 80 6.33 -21.20 -5.05
C GLU A 80 6.20 -22.55 -5.77
N GLN A 81 5.68 -22.52 -7.00
CA GLN A 81 5.69 -23.68 -7.88
C GLN A 81 7.15 -23.81 -8.34
N ALA A 82 7.83 -24.79 -7.74
CA ALA A 82 9.12 -25.32 -8.17
C ALA A 82 9.04 -25.91 -9.59
#